data_AF-A0A7W0LTG5-F1
#
_entry.id   AF-A0A7W0LTG5-F1
#
_cell.length_a   1.000
_cell.length_b   1.000
_cell.length_c   1.000
_cell.angle_alpha   90.00
_cell.angle_beta   90.00
_cell.angle_gamma   90.00
#
_symmetry.space_group_name_H-M   'P 1'
#
loop_
_entity.id
_entity.type
_entity.pdbx_description
1 polymer ?
#
loop_
_entity_poly.entity_id
_entity_poly.type
_entity_poly.pdbx_seq_one_letter_code
_entity_poly.pdbx_strand_id
1 'polypeptide(L)'
;VEAAEPPRPLFLLGPSGRRLDQGLCSELAGGPGFSLLCGRYEGVDERVRAHLVDGELSIGDYVLAGGELAALVVVEAVTRLLPGVMGNAASSEEESFVDGLLEYPQFTRPAQFRGWAVPEVLRSGDHARIARWRRARALARTLESRPDLIEARGGLSAEEQGVLDAEGAVPYDAAPPGTTSQEPHPP
;
A
#
# COMPACT_ATOMS: atom_id res chain seq x y z
N VAL A 1 0.09 25.62 20.94
CA VAL A 1 -1.03 24.68 20.69
C VAL A 1 -2.34 25.32 21.08
N GLU A 2 -2.53 25.69 22.35
CA GLU A 2 -3.78 26.29 22.84
C GLU A 2 -4.21 27.54 22.04
N ALA A 3 -3.31 28.49 21.81
CA ALA A 3 -3.61 29.70 21.04
C ALA A 3 -3.99 29.44 19.56
N ALA A 4 -3.64 28.28 19.00
CA ALA A 4 -3.97 27.92 17.63
C ALA A 4 -5.32 27.19 17.50
N GLU A 5 -5.92 26.77 18.62
CA GLU A 5 -7.18 26.04 18.69
C GLU A 5 -7.36 24.99 17.58
N PRO A 6 -6.40 24.07 17.38
CA PRO A 6 -6.42 23.16 16.24
C PRO A 6 -7.61 22.20 16.33
N PRO A 7 -8.28 21.89 15.20
CA PRO A 7 -9.28 20.83 15.15
C PRO A 7 -8.74 19.52 15.74
N ARG A 8 -9.55 18.90 16.59
CA ARG A 8 -9.20 17.67 17.30
C ARG A 8 -9.72 16.43 16.52
N PRO A 9 -9.00 15.30 16.56
CA PRO A 9 -7.74 15.07 17.29
C PRO A 9 -6.52 15.77 16.65
N LEU A 10 -5.59 16.22 17.49
CA LEU A 10 -4.27 16.73 17.13
C LEU A 10 -3.24 15.61 17.36
N PHE A 11 -2.64 15.13 16.29
CA PHE A 11 -1.60 14.11 16.34
C PHE A 11 -0.21 14.73 16.25
N LEU A 12 0.69 14.36 17.16
CA LEU A 12 2.12 14.62 17.00
C LEU A 12 2.73 13.59 16.05
N LEU A 13 3.47 14.06 15.04
CA LEU A 13 4.19 13.17 14.15
C LEU A 13 5.55 12.82 14.76
N GLY A 14 5.75 11.54 15.05
CA GLY A 14 6.94 11.05 15.75
C GLY A 14 7.10 9.54 15.62
N PRO A 15 8.35 9.02 15.68
CA PRO A 15 8.64 7.60 15.44
C PRO A 15 8.03 6.67 16.49
N SER A 16 7.73 7.18 17.69
CA SER A 16 7.08 6.46 18.80
C SER A 16 5.56 6.34 18.69
N GLY A 17 4.95 6.97 17.68
CA GLY A 17 3.50 6.96 17.49
C GLY A 17 2.94 5.64 16.96
N ARG A 18 1.60 5.54 16.92
CA ARG A 18 0.92 4.45 16.21
C ARG A 18 1.36 4.47 14.75
N ARG A 19 1.84 3.34 14.25
CA ARG A 19 2.29 3.22 12.87
C ARG A 19 1.10 3.40 11.92
N LEU A 20 1.29 4.22 10.90
CA LEU A 20 0.31 4.46 9.85
C LEU A 20 0.14 3.18 9.02
N ASP A 21 -1.11 2.71 8.94
CA ASP A 21 -1.54 1.61 8.08
C ASP A 21 -2.84 2.00 7.37
N GLN A 22 -3.26 1.17 6.41
CA GLN A 22 -4.47 1.44 5.60
C GLN A 22 -5.76 1.51 6.44
N GLY A 23 -5.81 0.76 7.55
CA GLY A 23 -6.93 0.79 8.49
C GLY A 23 -7.04 2.13 9.20
N LEU A 24 -5.92 2.66 9.71
CA LEU A 24 -5.84 3.99 10.31
C LEU A 24 -6.15 5.09 9.29
N CYS A 25 -5.69 4.96 8.03
CA CYS A 25 -6.07 5.91 6.99
C CYS A 25 -7.60 5.95 6.79
N SER A 26 -8.24 4.78 6.81
CA SER A 26 -9.70 4.65 6.67
C SER A 26 -10.45 5.22 7.89
N GLU A 27 -9.93 4.97 9.10
CA GLU A 27 -10.42 5.56 10.35
C GLU A 27 -10.39 7.10 10.31
N LEU A 28 -9.26 7.68 9.89
CA LEU A 28 -9.08 9.12 9.77
C LEU A 28 -9.96 9.74 8.67
N ALA A 29 -10.12 9.05 7.53
CA ALA A 29 -10.97 9.51 6.43
C ALA A 29 -12.46 9.54 6.78
N GLY A 30 -12.92 8.57 7.59
CA GLY A 30 -14.30 8.50 8.08
C GLY A 30 -14.58 9.40 9.29
N GLY A 31 -13.55 10.01 9.87
CA GLY A 31 -13.65 10.88 11.05
C GLY A 31 -14.11 12.31 10.72
N PRO A 32 -14.33 13.14 11.76
CA PRO A 32 -14.75 14.54 11.61
C PRO A 32 -13.63 15.50 11.12
N GLY A 33 -12.44 14.98 10.82
CA GLY A 33 -11.22 15.75 10.57
C GLY A 33 -10.20 15.60 11.71
N PHE A 34 -8.98 16.12 11.50
CA PHE A 34 -7.87 16.06 12.45
C PHE A 34 -6.82 17.14 12.15
N SER A 35 -5.89 17.34 13.07
CA SER A 35 -4.72 18.21 12.91
C SER A 35 -3.42 17.43 13.09
N LEU A 36 -2.35 17.92 12.48
CA LEU A 36 -1.01 17.32 12.57
C LEU A 36 -0.01 18.34 13.12
N LEU A 37 0.73 17.95 14.15
CA LEU A 37 1.83 18.71 14.74
C LEU A 37 3.16 18.17 14.24
N CYS A 38 3.86 18.98 13.45
CA CYS A 38 5.19 18.64 12.93
C CYS A 38 6.27 19.12 13.92
N GLY A 39 6.97 18.17 14.56
CA GLY A 39 8.21 18.46 15.29
C GLY A 39 9.38 18.75 14.33
N ARG A 40 10.40 19.46 14.83
CA ARG A 40 11.69 19.66 14.18
C ARG A 40 12.82 19.49 15.19
N TYR A 41 14.06 19.41 14.70
CA TYR A 41 15.25 19.25 15.54
C TYR A 41 15.16 17.96 16.38
N GLU A 42 15.41 18.03 17.68
CA GLU A 42 15.30 16.92 18.63
C GLU A 42 13.85 16.53 18.97
N GLY A 43 12.87 17.27 18.45
CA GLY A 43 11.44 17.01 18.65
C GLY A 43 10.71 18.18 19.31
N VAL A 44 9.66 17.85 20.05
CA VAL A 44 8.85 18.81 20.81
C VAL A 44 9.03 18.58 22.30
N ASP A 45 8.80 19.62 23.11
CA ASP A 45 8.84 19.50 24.56
C ASP A 45 7.89 18.39 25.05
N GLU A 46 8.38 17.54 25.95
CA GLU A 46 7.63 16.35 26.41
C GLU A 46 6.28 16.72 27.03
N ARG A 47 6.10 17.93 27.58
CA ARG A 47 4.81 18.39 28.11
C ARG A 47 3.77 18.61 27.01
N VAL A 48 4.20 18.94 25.79
CA VAL A 48 3.32 18.99 24.62
C VAL A 48 2.79 17.59 24.31
N ARG A 49 3.70 16.61 24.29
CA ARG A 49 3.39 15.19 24.06
C ARG A 49 2.47 14.62 25.14
N ALA A 50 2.73 14.95 26.40
CA ALA A 50 1.98 14.41 27.54
C ALA A 50 0.60 15.06 27.76
N HIS A 51 0.41 16.33 27.35
CA HIS A 51 -0.76 17.11 27.77
C HIS A 51 -1.50 17.86 26.66
N LEU A 52 -0.89 18.10 25.50
CA LEU A 52 -1.46 19.01 24.50
C LEU A 52 -1.89 18.33 23.20
N VAL A 53 -1.46 17.10 22.95
CA VAL A 53 -1.84 16.28 21.78
C VAL A 53 -2.72 15.10 22.19
N ASP A 54 -3.51 14.59 21.25
CA ASP A 54 -4.45 13.48 21.52
C ASP A 54 -3.86 12.12 21.17
N GLY A 55 -2.69 12.12 20.52
CA GLY A 55 -1.95 10.92 20.18
C GLY A 55 -0.75 11.23 19.30
N GLU A 56 -0.09 10.17 18.87
CA GLU A 56 1.06 10.25 17.98
C GLU A 56 0.93 9.28 16.81
N LEU A 57 1.46 9.70 15.67
CA LEU A 57 1.51 8.91 14.46
C LEU A 57 2.95 8.78 13.95
N SER A 58 3.31 7.55 13.59
CA SER A 58 4.58 7.22 12.93
C SER A 58 4.31 6.76 11.50
N ILE A 59 5.14 7.19 10.54
CA ILE A 59 5.07 6.69 9.14
C ILE A 59 6.06 5.55 8.87
N GLY A 60 6.77 5.09 9.90
CA GLY A 60 7.62 3.91 9.83
C GLY A 60 8.86 3.99 10.74
N ASP A 61 9.61 2.90 10.74
CA ASP A 61 10.73 2.67 11.66
C ASP A 61 12.03 3.30 11.12
N TYR A 62 12.00 4.61 10.91
CA TYR A 62 13.11 5.43 10.43
C TYR A 62 12.95 6.87 10.91
N VAL A 63 14.01 7.68 10.79
CA VAL A 63 14.05 9.06 11.30
C VAL A 63 14.09 10.06 10.15
N LEU A 64 13.28 11.10 10.25
CA LEU A 64 13.27 12.26 9.36
C LEU A 64 13.71 13.52 10.13
N ALA A 65 14.15 14.55 9.41
CA ALA A 65 14.58 15.82 10.00
C ALA A 65 13.42 16.64 10.61
N GLY A 66 12.17 16.32 10.25
CA GLY A 66 10.97 16.97 10.73
C GLY A 66 9.71 16.22 10.28
N GLY A 67 8.58 16.57 10.90
CA GLY A 67 7.29 15.91 10.67
C GLY A 67 6.61 16.27 9.34
N GLU A 68 7.12 17.23 8.56
CA GLU A 68 6.41 17.75 7.39
C GLU A 68 6.18 16.72 6.30
N LEU A 69 7.17 15.87 6.01
CA LEU A 69 6.99 14.79 5.03
C LEU A 69 6.03 13.72 5.55
N ALA A 70 6.08 13.41 6.85
CA ALA A 70 5.11 12.53 7.48
C ALA A 70 3.68 13.09 7.38
N ALA A 71 3.52 14.41 7.53
CA ALA A 71 2.24 15.07 7.39
C ALA A 71 1.70 14.95 5.96
N LEU A 72 2.54 15.15 4.95
CA LEU A 72 2.14 14.98 3.55
C LEU A 72 1.74 13.54 3.23
N VAL A 73 2.45 12.55 3.78
CA VAL A 73 2.10 11.13 3.62
C VAL A 73 0.73 10.83 4.23
N VAL A 74 0.48 11.28 5.47
CA VAL A 74 -0.83 11.09 6.13
C VAL A 74 -1.93 11.78 5.33
N VAL A 75 -1.73 13.03 4.92
CA VAL A 75 -2.72 13.79 4.15
C VAL A 75 -3.03 13.10 2.81
N GLU A 76 -2.02 12.66 2.05
CA GLU A 76 -2.23 11.98 0.77
C GLU A 76 -3.00 10.67 0.95
N ALA A 77 -2.55 9.80 1.87
CA ALA A 77 -3.14 8.49 2.10
C ALA A 77 -4.58 8.56 2.64
N VAL A 78 -4.92 9.59 3.42
CA VAL A 78 -6.26 9.80 3.96
C VAL A 78 -7.17 10.50 2.94
N THR A 79 -6.72 11.58 2.31
CA THR A 79 -7.56 12.38 1.40
C THR A 79 -8.00 11.60 0.18
N ARG A 80 -7.17 10.69 -0.35
CA ARG A 80 -7.56 9.81 -1.45
C ARG A 80 -8.81 8.97 -1.15
N LEU A 81 -9.04 8.62 0.12
CA LEU A 81 -10.20 7.82 0.54
C LEU A 81 -11.49 8.64 0.64
N LEU A 82 -11.43 9.97 0.53
CA LEU A 82 -12.62 10.81 0.60
C LEU A 82 -13.49 10.67 -0.65
N PRO A 83 -14.84 10.68 -0.49
CA PRO A 83 -15.76 10.60 -1.63
C PRO A 83 -15.48 11.68 -2.68
N GLY A 84 -15.35 11.27 -3.93
CA GLY A 84 -15.14 12.17 -5.07
C GLY A 84 -13.68 12.55 -5.34
N VAL A 85 -12.72 12.10 -4.53
CA VAL A 85 -11.28 12.30 -4.81
C VAL A 85 -10.78 11.25 -5.79
N MET A 86 -11.05 9.97 -5.54
CA MET A 86 -10.78 8.91 -6.52
C MET A 86 -11.87 8.89 -7.59
N GLY A 87 -11.47 8.94 -8.86
CA GLY A 87 -12.40 9.00 -10.00
C GLY A 87 -13.21 7.72 -10.26
N ASN A 88 -12.77 6.57 -9.73
CA ASN A 88 -13.47 5.30 -9.86
C ASN A 88 -13.54 4.57 -8.51
N ALA A 89 -14.72 4.57 -7.87
CA ALA A 89 -14.91 3.90 -6.58
C ALA A 89 -14.63 2.38 -6.63
N ALA A 90 -14.72 1.73 -7.80
CA ALA A 90 -14.40 0.32 -7.93
C ALA A 90 -12.89 0.03 -7.88
N SER A 91 -12.02 1.02 -8.14
CA SER A 91 -10.57 0.79 -8.06
C SER A 91 -10.08 0.65 -6.62
N SER A 92 -10.77 1.25 -5.64
CA SER A 92 -10.35 1.19 -4.25
C SER A 92 -10.61 -0.14 -3.56
N GLU A 93 -11.40 -1.05 -4.15
CA GLU A 93 -11.67 -2.38 -3.56
C GLU A 93 -10.58 -3.41 -3.90
N GLU A 94 -9.83 -3.20 -4.99
CA GLU A 94 -8.76 -4.11 -5.44
C GLU A 94 -7.35 -3.62 -5.09
N GLU A 95 -7.23 -2.54 -4.32
CA GLU A 95 -5.96 -1.94 -3.93
C GLU A 95 -5.22 -2.76 -2.85
N SER A 96 -3.90 -2.56 -2.79
CA SER A 96 -3.08 -3.20 -1.77
C SER A 96 -3.56 -2.84 -0.36
N PHE A 97 -3.50 -3.82 0.55
CA PHE A 97 -3.81 -3.74 1.97
C PHE A 97 -5.30 -3.63 2.34
N VAL A 98 -6.23 -3.51 1.37
CA VAL A 98 -7.68 -3.41 1.63
C VAL A 98 -8.24 -4.70 2.24
N ASP A 99 -7.91 -5.85 1.64
CA ASP A 99 -8.30 -7.18 2.13
C ASP A 99 -7.13 -7.96 2.75
N GLY A 100 -6.05 -7.24 3.07
CA GLY A 100 -4.79 -7.78 3.57
C GLY A 100 -3.93 -8.45 2.50
N LEU A 101 -4.15 -8.18 1.20
CA LEU A 101 -3.29 -8.64 0.11
C LEU A 101 -2.58 -7.48 -0.59
N LEU A 102 -1.49 -7.78 -1.29
CA LEU A 102 -0.90 -6.90 -2.29
C LEU A 102 -1.68 -7.02 -3.61
N GLU A 103 -1.75 -5.91 -4.34
CA GLU A 103 -2.41 -5.87 -5.65
C GLU A 103 -1.66 -6.74 -6.69
N TYR A 104 -2.43 -7.29 -7.62
CA TYR A 104 -1.93 -8.04 -8.78
C TYR A 104 -1.09 -7.17 -9.72
N PRO A 105 -0.23 -7.77 -10.57
CA PRO A 105 0.58 -7.01 -11.52
C PRO A 105 -0.28 -6.36 -12.61
N GLN A 106 0.02 -5.10 -12.92
CA GLN A 106 -0.67 -4.31 -13.92
C GLN A 106 0.07 -4.32 -15.26
N PHE A 107 -0.69 -4.42 -16.35
CA PHE A 107 -0.15 -4.44 -17.71
C PHE A 107 -0.86 -3.41 -18.58
N THR A 108 -0.12 -2.76 -19.47
CA THR A 108 -0.65 -1.81 -20.44
C THR A 108 -0.05 -2.04 -21.81
N ARG A 109 -0.53 -1.30 -22.80
CA ARG A 109 0.00 -1.36 -24.17
C ARG A 109 1.46 -0.89 -24.21
N PRO A 110 2.30 -1.44 -25.10
CA PRO A 110 2.01 -2.46 -26.11
C PRO A 110 1.96 -3.89 -25.55
N ALA A 111 1.29 -4.81 -26.24
CA ALA A 111 1.13 -6.20 -25.80
C ALA A 111 2.45 -7.00 -25.73
N GLN A 112 3.49 -6.53 -26.41
CA GLN A 112 4.84 -7.08 -26.33
C GLN A 112 5.83 -5.92 -26.23
N PHE A 113 6.70 -5.96 -25.23
CA PHE A 113 7.72 -4.95 -24.98
C PHE A 113 9.04 -5.64 -24.66
N ARG A 114 10.06 -5.45 -25.52
CA ARG A 114 11.40 -6.05 -25.35
C ARG A 114 11.39 -7.59 -25.16
N GLY A 115 10.47 -8.29 -25.83
CA GLY A 115 10.30 -9.73 -25.69
C GLY A 115 9.41 -10.17 -24.51
N TRP A 116 9.03 -9.27 -23.61
CA TRP A 116 8.06 -9.54 -22.54
C TRP A 116 6.64 -9.35 -23.07
N ALA A 117 5.81 -10.40 -22.93
CA ALA A 117 4.46 -10.41 -23.48
C ALA A 117 3.42 -10.32 -22.36
N VAL A 118 2.43 -9.44 -22.53
CA VAL A 118 1.26 -9.39 -21.62
C VAL A 118 0.62 -10.78 -21.56
N PRO A 119 0.34 -11.31 -20.34
CA PRO A 119 -0.28 -12.62 -20.17
C PRO A 119 -1.51 -12.83 -21.06
N GLU A 120 -1.58 -13.97 -21.74
CA GLU A 120 -2.65 -14.26 -22.70
C GLU A 120 -4.04 -14.16 -22.06
N VAL A 121 -4.17 -14.56 -20.79
CA VAL A 121 -5.41 -14.43 -20.02
C VAL A 121 -5.95 -13.00 -20.00
N LEU A 122 -5.08 -11.99 -19.88
CA LEU A 122 -5.46 -10.58 -19.88
C LEU A 122 -5.89 -10.08 -21.27
N ARG A 123 -5.62 -10.87 -22.32
CA ARG A 123 -5.99 -10.58 -23.71
C ARG A 123 -7.19 -11.39 -24.18
N SER A 124 -7.71 -12.29 -23.34
CA SER A 124 -8.77 -13.24 -23.72
C SER A 124 -10.18 -12.63 -23.77
N GLY A 125 -10.40 -11.51 -23.07
CA GLY A 125 -11.73 -10.92 -22.88
C GLY A 125 -12.63 -11.70 -21.90
N ASP A 126 -12.16 -12.83 -21.34
CA ASP A 126 -12.89 -13.60 -20.34
C ASP A 126 -12.73 -12.95 -18.96
N HIS A 127 -13.72 -12.16 -18.55
CA HIS A 127 -13.72 -11.43 -17.28
C HIS A 127 -13.59 -12.36 -16.07
N ALA A 128 -14.21 -13.54 -16.08
CA ALA A 128 -14.14 -14.48 -14.96
C ALA A 128 -12.75 -15.09 -14.84
N ARG A 129 -12.14 -15.46 -15.97
CA ARG A 129 -10.76 -15.96 -16.00
C ARG A 129 -9.75 -14.88 -15.59
N ILE A 130 -9.97 -13.63 -16.02
CA ILE A 130 -9.14 -12.48 -15.61
C ILE A 130 -9.23 -12.24 -14.11
N ALA A 131 -10.44 -12.22 -13.53
CA ALA A 131 -10.62 -12.02 -12.09
C ALA A 131 -9.94 -13.11 -11.26
N ARG A 132 -10.10 -14.39 -11.66
CA ARG A 132 -9.44 -15.52 -10.99
C ARG A 132 -7.92 -15.41 -11.08
N TRP A 133 -7.40 -15.07 -12.26
CA TRP A 133 -5.95 -14.87 -12.44
C TRP A 133 -5.42 -13.72 -11.58
N ARG A 134 -6.13 -12.58 -11.53
CA ARG A 134 -5.77 -11.44 -10.68
C ARG A 134 -5.71 -11.84 -9.21
N ARG A 135 -6.72 -12.57 -8.73
CA ARG A 135 -6.75 -13.09 -7.35
C ARG A 135 -5.55 -13.99 -7.07
N ALA A 136 -5.26 -14.96 -7.95
CA ALA A 136 -4.11 -15.84 -7.80
C ALA A 136 -2.78 -15.06 -7.74
N ARG A 137 -2.62 -14.02 -8.57
CA ARG A 137 -1.39 -13.21 -8.59
C ARG A 137 -1.24 -12.33 -7.36
N ALA A 138 -2.34 -11.74 -6.86
CA ALA A 138 -2.34 -11.00 -5.60
C ALA A 138 -1.90 -11.90 -4.43
N LEU A 139 -2.48 -13.10 -4.33
CA LEU A 139 -2.11 -14.09 -3.32
C LEU A 139 -0.64 -14.51 -3.42
N ALA A 140 -0.18 -14.90 -4.62
CA ALA A 140 1.19 -15.34 -4.85
C ALA A 140 2.20 -14.23 -4.51
N ARG A 141 1.95 -13.00 -4.96
CA ARG A 141 2.80 -11.83 -4.66
C ARG A 141 2.84 -11.53 -3.17
N THR A 142 1.71 -11.66 -2.48
CA THR A 142 1.63 -11.42 -1.04
C THR A 142 2.43 -12.48 -0.28
N LEU A 143 2.27 -13.76 -0.61
CA LEU A 143 3.06 -14.85 -0.02
C LEU A 143 4.58 -14.64 -0.21
N GLU A 144 4.98 -14.17 -1.39
CA GLU A 144 6.39 -13.96 -1.71
C GLU A 144 6.98 -12.72 -1.02
N SER A 145 6.28 -11.58 -1.11
CA SER A 145 6.84 -10.28 -0.69
C SER A 145 6.46 -9.84 0.72
N ARG A 146 5.29 -10.26 1.20
CA ARG A 146 4.69 -9.86 2.49
C ARG A 146 3.95 -11.02 3.15
N PRO A 147 4.63 -12.15 3.44
CA PRO A 147 3.99 -13.32 4.07
C PRO A 147 3.33 -12.98 5.41
N ASP A 148 3.84 -11.96 6.11
CA ASP A 148 3.28 -11.42 7.35
C ASP A 148 1.81 -10.99 7.21
N LEU A 149 1.40 -10.52 6.03
CA LEU A 149 -0.01 -10.16 5.78
C LEU A 149 -0.92 -11.39 5.69
N ILE A 150 -0.42 -12.50 5.14
CA ILE A 150 -1.16 -13.77 5.11
C ILE A 150 -1.26 -14.35 6.51
N GLU A 151 -0.18 -14.30 7.29
CA GLU A 151 -0.19 -14.72 8.69
C GLU A 151 -1.18 -13.91 9.53
N ALA A 152 -1.21 -12.59 9.36
CA ALA A 152 -2.17 -11.71 10.06
C ALA A 152 -3.63 -12.01 9.71
N ARG A 153 -3.91 -12.58 8.53
CA ARG A 153 -5.24 -13.05 8.11
C ARG A 153 -5.60 -14.44 8.67
N GLY A 154 -4.67 -15.11 9.35
CA GLY A 154 -4.84 -16.48 9.83
C GLY A 154 -4.49 -17.56 8.80
N GLY A 155 -3.74 -17.21 7.76
CA GLY A 155 -3.39 -18.09 6.64
C GLY A 155 -4.32 -17.94 5.43
N LEU A 156 -4.11 -18.79 4.43
CA LEU A 156 -4.97 -18.87 3.26
C LEU A 156 -6.23 -19.68 3.54
N SER A 157 -7.35 -19.25 2.98
CA SER A 157 -8.55 -20.08 2.96
C SER A 157 -8.40 -21.26 1.99
N ALA A 158 -9.22 -22.30 2.15
CA ALA A 158 -9.23 -23.43 1.22
C ALA A 158 -9.56 -23.01 -0.23
N GLU A 159 -10.39 -21.98 -0.39
CA GLU A 159 -10.73 -21.41 -1.69
C GLU A 159 -9.53 -20.68 -2.31
N GLU A 160 -8.82 -19.88 -1.52
CA GLU A 160 -7.63 -19.15 -1.97
C GLU A 160 -6.49 -20.12 -2.36
N GLN A 161 -6.33 -21.19 -1.59
CA GLN A 161 -5.40 -22.27 -1.93
C GLN A 161 -5.79 -22.93 -3.26
N GLY A 162 -7.07 -23.25 -3.45
CA GLY A 162 -7.56 -23.82 -4.71
C GLY A 162 -7.34 -22.89 -5.92
N VAL A 163 -7.48 -21.58 -5.73
CA VAL A 163 -7.20 -20.58 -6.77
C VAL A 163 -5.71 -20.54 -7.13
N LEU A 164 -4.82 -20.57 -6.13
CA LEU A 164 -3.38 -20.63 -6.35
C LEU A 164 -2.95 -21.92 -7.06
N ASP A 165 -3.50 -23.06 -6.65
CA ASP A 165 -3.17 -24.36 -7.23
C ASP A 165 -3.64 -24.46 -8.69
N ALA A 166 -4.79 -23.88 -9.02
CA ALA A 166 -5.35 -23.90 -10.37
C ALA A 166 -4.61 -22.98 -11.36
N GLU A 167 -4.16 -21.79 -10.93
CA GLU A 167 -3.52 -20.80 -11.81
C GLU A 167 -1.98 -20.83 -11.76
N GLY A 168 -1.40 -21.50 -10.75
CA GLY A 168 0.04 -21.65 -10.53
C GLY A 168 0.72 -20.40 -9.97
N ALA A 169 1.57 -20.58 -8.95
CA ALA A 169 2.25 -19.51 -8.22
C ALA A 169 3.42 -18.82 -8.98
N VAL A 170 3.62 -19.07 -10.27
CA VAL A 170 4.85 -18.67 -10.98
C VAL A 170 4.96 -17.14 -11.11
N PRO A 171 5.95 -16.47 -10.48
CA PRO A 171 6.15 -15.03 -10.67
C PRO A 171 6.31 -14.71 -12.16
N TYR A 172 5.66 -13.64 -12.64
CA TYR A 172 5.82 -13.21 -14.04
C TYR A 172 7.26 -12.79 -14.36
N ASP A 173 8.08 -12.52 -13.34
CA ASP A 173 9.49 -12.14 -13.45
C ASP A 173 10.43 -13.29 -13.86
N ALA A 174 9.89 -14.49 -14.14
CA ALA A 174 10.65 -15.52 -14.81
C ALA A 174 11.07 -15.01 -16.20
N ALA A 175 12.34 -14.64 -16.34
CA ALA A 175 12.95 -14.21 -17.59
C ALA A 175 12.49 -15.11 -18.75
N PRO A 176 12.20 -14.54 -19.95
CA PRO A 176 11.75 -15.36 -21.05
C PRO A 176 12.79 -16.45 -21.32
N PRO A 177 12.38 -17.71 -21.53
CA PRO A 177 13.30 -18.78 -21.89
C PRO A 177 14.03 -18.37 -23.18
N GLY A 178 15.33 -18.08 -23.08
CA GLY A 178 16.17 -17.67 -24.22
C GLY A 178 16.95 -16.36 -24.06
N THR A 179 16.90 -15.66 -22.91
CA THR A 179 17.80 -14.52 -22.67
C THR A 179 19.18 -15.03 -22.23
N THR A 180 19.96 -15.56 -23.17
CA THR A 180 21.41 -15.64 -22.99
C THR A 180 21.94 -14.22 -22.83
N SER A 181 22.72 -14.00 -21.77
CA SER A 181 23.46 -12.78 -21.48
C SER A 181 24.05 -12.20 -22.77
N GLN A 182 23.50 -11.07 -23.25
CA GLN A 182 24.17 -10.31 -24.29
C GLN A 182 25.42 -9.67 -23.70
N GLU A 183 26.51 -9.81 -24.46
CA GLU A 183 27.87 -9.37 -24.19
C GLU A 183 27.98 -7.91 -23.72
N PRO A 184 29.03 -7.57 -22.94
CA PRO A 184 29.26 -6.20 -22.50
C PRO A 184 29.47 -5.27 -23.70
N HIS A 185 28.74 -4.15 -23.70
CA HIS A 185 28.94 -3.05 -24.63
C HIS A 185 30.41 -2.55 -24.55
N PRO A 186 31.12 -2.37 -25.68
CA PRO A 186 32.45 -1.77 -25.67
C PRO A 186 32.36 -0.25 -25.36
N PRO A 187 33.47 0.36 -24.90
CA PRO A 187 33.48 1.59 -24.10
C PRO A 187 32.99 2.84 -24.81
#